data_AF-A0A7C3PAI0-F1
#
_entry.id   AF-A0A7C3PAI0-F1
#
_cell.length_a   1.000
_cell.length_b   1.000
_cell.length_c   1.000
_cell.angle_alpha   90.00
_cell.angle_beta   90.00
_cell.angle_gamma   90.00
#
_symmetry.space_group_name_H-M   'P 1'
#
loop_
_entity.id
_entity.type
_entity.pdbx_description
1 polymer ?
#
loop_
_entity_poly.entity_id
_entity_poly.type
_entity_poly.pdbx_seq_one_letter_code
_entity_poly.pdbx_strand_id
1 'polypeptide(L)'
;MRRRHPSFEPGAFTLIELLVVVAVVSLLLGVLAPALSSARRSAESARCASNLRQAFLACRSYADDSAMALSGILAGGLGPAIGEPYAELPNWALVVQSYADRIGSTPGELYSNTSVLVCPAADAHYPQAMTRTYAMNGTGHAGLAAQPPTEDDPGWPADPDNYDDPDNPAHIRFDRVQRPTETPLLLDSAIASFPSNAPPPTRTASIIDFRQPEHVAARIGRFHAGGREFNCVRFDGSVRAARDPAPHWRRPLP
;
A
#
# COMPACT_ATOMS: atom_id res chain seq x y z
N MET A 1 47.54 -13.63 -63.73
CA MET A 1 46.08 -13.41 -63.58
C MET A 1 45.82 -12.56 -62.34
N ARG A 2 45.46 -11.28 -62.47
CA ARG A 2 45.07 -10.39 -61.35
C ARG A 2 43.56 -10.48 -61.16
N ARG A 3 43.10 -11.02 -60.03
CA ARG A 3 41.68 -10.98 -59.63
C ARG A 3 41.33 -9.54 -59.23
N ARG A 4 40.34 -8.94 -59.90
CA ARG A 4 39.75 -7.67 -59.45
C ARG A 4 38.83 -7.99 -58.27
N HIS A 5 39.15 -7.47 -57.09
CA HIS A 5 38.19 -7.42 -55.98
C HIS A 5 37.16 -6.34 -56.31
N PRO A 6 35.85 -6.64 -56.28
CA PRO A 6 34.84 -5.61 -56.39
C PRO A 6 34.96 -4.70 -55.15
N SER A 7 35.34 -3.45 -55.39
CA SER A 7 35.30 -2.40 -54.38
C SER A 7 33.83 -2.06 -54.12
N PHE A 8 33.34 -2.39 -52.93
CA PHE A 8 32.09 -1.81 -52.42
C PHE A 8 32.35 -0.32 -52.20
N GLU A 9 31.94 0.51 -53.17
CA GLU A 9 31.83 1.95 -52.99
C GLU A 9 30.85 2.21 -51.83
N PRO A 10 31.26 2.89 -50.74
CA PRO A 10 30.34 3.24 -49.68
C PRO A 10 29.32 4.25 -50.24
N GLY A 11 28.04 3.86 -50.31
CA GLY A 11 26.97 4.78 -50.68
C GLY A 11 26.91 5.92 -49.66
N ALA A 12 27.09 7.16 -50.13
CA ALA A 12 26.92 8.35 -49.29
C ALA A 12 25.43 8.57 -49.04
N PHE A 13 25.04 8.59 -47.76
CA PHE A 13 23.65 8.84 -47.34
C PHE A 13 23.24 10.26 -47.70
N THR A 14 22.08 10.42 -48.33
CA THR A 14 21.57 11.76 -48.67
C THR A 14 20.88 12.39 -47.46
N LEU A 15 20.88 13.72 -47.40
CA LEU A 15 20.19 14.48 -46.35
C LEU A 15 18.67 14.19 -46.34
N ILE A 16 18.10 13.94 -47.52
CA ILE A 16 16.67 13.59 -47.68
C ILE A 16 16.38 12.21 -47.08
N GLU A 17 17.22 11.20 -47.31
CA GLU A 17 17.05 9.87 -46.71
C GLU A 17 17.08 9.93 -45.18
N LEU A 18 18.02 10.68 -44.60
CA LEU A 18 18.06 10.88 -43.15
C LEU A 18 16.80 11.60 -42.64
N LEU A 19 16.34 12.64 -43.35
CA LEU A 19 15.18 13.44 -42.97
C LEU A 19 13.88 12.61 -42.97
N VAL A 20 13.68 11.77 -43.99
CA VAL A 20 12.51 10.90 -44.09
C VAL A 20 12.51 9.86 -42.95
N VAL A 21 13.67 9.30 -42.62
CA VAL A 21 13.79 8.32 -41.52
C VAL A 21 13.42 8.94 -40.18
N VAL A 22 13.97 10.11 -39.85
CA VAL A 22 13.62 10.77 -38.57
C VAL A 22 12.16 11.23 -38.56
N ALA A 23 11.59 11.62 -39.71
CA ALA A 23 10.16 11.97 -39.82
C ALA A 23 9.26 10.76 -39.53
N VAL A 24 9.56 9.60 -40.10
CA VAL A 24 8.79 8.36 -39.87
C VAL A 24 8.96 7.88 -38.43
N VAL A 25 10.18 7.87 -37.88
CA VAL A 25 10.41 7.48 -36.48
C VAL A 25 9.67 8.42 -35.52
N SER A 26 9.69 9.73 -35.77
CA SER A 26 8.98 10.70 -34.93
C SER A 26 7.46 10.52 -34.98
N LEU A 27 6.90 10.20 -36.15
CA LEU A 27 5.48 9.87 -36.31
C LEU A 27 5.11 8.61 -35.52
N LEU A 28 5.91 7.54 -35.63
CA LEU A 28 5.68 6.30 -34.90
C LEU A 28 5.77 6.51 -33.38
N LEU A 29 6.78 7.24 -32.90
CA LEU A 29 6.92 7.58 -31.48
C LEU A 29 5.76 8.43 -30.98
N GLY A 30 5.25 9.35 -31.80
CA GLY A 30 4.08 10.18 -31.46
C GLY A 30 2.82 9.35 -31.17
N VAL A 31 2.61 8.25 -31.91
CA VAL A 31 1.48 7.34 -31.68
C VAL A 31 1.75 6.36 -30.52
N LEU A 32 3.00 5.96 -30.30
CA LEU A 32 3.39 5.00 -29.25
C LEU A 32 3.42 5.59 -27.84
N ALA A 33 3.79 6.87 -27.68
CA ALA A 33 3.93 7.54 -26.38
C ALA A 33 2.67 7.47 -25.48
N PRO A 34 1.45 7.82 -25.95
CA PRO A 34 0.25 7.75 -25.11
C PRO A 34 -0.07 6.31 -24.68
N ALA A 35 0.09 5.33 -25.57
CA ALA A 35 -0.12 3.92 -25.27
C ALA A 35 0.83 3.42 -24.17
N LEU A 36 2.12 3.77 -24.26
CA LEU A 36 3.12 3.42 -23.25
C LEU A 36 2.80 4.03 -21.88
N SER A 37 2.35 5.28 -21.83
CA SER A 37 1.95 5.93 -20.58
C SER A 37 0.80 5.18 -19.88
N SER A 38 -0.18 4.69 -20.65
CA SER A 38 -1.31 3.93 -20.10
C SER A 38 -0.88 2.54 -19.64
N ALA A 39 0.00 1.89 -20.40
CA ALA A 39 0.55 0.59 -20.02
C ALA A 39 1.32 0.68 -18.70
N ARG A 40 2.14 1.73 -18.54
CA ARG A 40 2.89 1.99 -17.30
C ARG A 40 1.96 2.16 -16.10
N ARG A 41 0.92 3.00 -16.18
CA ARG A 41 -0.06 3.19 -15.10
C ARG A 41 -0.77 1.88 -14.73
N SER A 42 -1.09 1.06 -15.72
CA SER A 42 -1.71 -0.26 -15.49
C SER A 42 -0.76 -1.22 -14.77
N ALA A 43 0.53 -1.22 -15.15
CA ALA A 43 1.57 -2.01 -14.49
C ALA A 43 1.82 -1.54 -13.05
N GLU A 44 1.84 -0.24 -12.80
CA GLU A 44 1.95 0.33 -11.45
C GLU A 44 0.77 -0.10 -10.57
N SER A 45 -0.46 -0.06 -11.10
CA SER A 45 -1.65 -0.52 -10.37
C SER A 45 -1.60 -2.02 -10.05
N ALA A 46 -1.21 -2.85 -11.03
CA ALA A 46 -1.02 -4.29 -10.83
C ALA A 46 0.05 -4.58 -9.77
N ARG A 47 1.12 -3.79 -9.74
CA ARG A 47 2.16 -3.89 -8.71
C ARG A 47 1.67 -3.45 -7.33
N CYS A 48 0.89 -2.36 -7.21
CA CYS A 48 0.27 -2.00 -5.93
C CYS A 48 -0.64 -3.12 -5.41
N ALA A 49 -1.44 -3.72 -6.29
CA ALA A 49 -2.29 -4.85 -5.91
C ALA A 49 -1.49 -6.08 -5.45
N SER A 50 -0.39 -6.40 -6.15
CA SER A 50 0.53 -7.47 -5.74
C SER A 50 1.18 -7.18 -4.38
N ASN A 51 1.65 -5.96 -4.15
CA ASN A 51 2.26 -5.56 -2.87
C ASN A 51 1.26 -5.67 -1.70
N LEU A 52 0.02 -5.21 -1.88
CA LEU A 52 -1.06 -5.37 -0.89
C LEU A 52 -1.32 -6.85 -0.57
N ARG A 53 -1.36 -7.72 -1.59
CA ARG A 53 -1.52 -9.16 -1.38
C ARG A 53 -0.34 -9.77 -0.63
N GLN A 54 0.89 -9.39 -0.96
CA GLN A 54 2.09 -9.86 -0.26
C GLN A 54 2.12 -9.38 1.20
N ALA A 55 1.72 -8.14 1.46
CA ALA A 55 1.60 -7.60 2.81
C ALA A 55 0.55 -8.36 3.64
N PHE A 56 -0.61 -8.68 3.05
CA PHE A 56 -1.59 -9.56 3.68
C PHE A 56 -1.00 -10.93 4.02
N LEU A 57 -0.29 -11.56 3.08
CA LEU A 57 0.32 -12.87 3.30
C LEU A 57 1.34 -12.82 4.44
N ALA A 58 2.15 -11.77 4.52
CA ALA A 58 3.07 -11.58 5.64
C ALA A 58 2.34 -11.48 6.99
N CYS A 59 1.30 -10.63 7.08
CA CYS A 59 0.48 -10.52 8.29
C CYS A 59 -0.20 -11.84 8.66
N ARG A 60 -0.70 -12.58 7.67
CA ARG A 60 -1.39 -13.86 7.87
C ARG A 60 -0.43 -14.95 8.34
N SER A 61 0.74 -15.06 7.70
CA SER A 61 1.80 -16.00 8.11
C SER A 61 2.26 -15.71 9.52
N TYR A 62 2.49 -14.42 9.86
CA TYR A 62 2.80 -14.03 11.23
C TYR A 62 1.73 -14.46 12.23
N ALA A 63 0.45 -14.28 11.89
CA ALA A 63 -0.66 -14.70 12.75
C ALA A 63 -0.74 -16.22 12.94
N ASP A 64 -0.34 -17.00 11.93
CA ASP A 64 -0.28 -18.46 12.02
C ASP A 64 0.95 -18.91 12.85
N ASP A 65 2.11 -18.29 12.65
CA ASP A 65 3.34 -18.59 13.39
C ASP A 65 3.20 -18.21 14.89
N SER A 66 2.61 -17.03 15.18
CA SER A 66 2.38 -16.56 16.54
C SER A 66 1.38 -17.44 17.30
N ALA A 67 0.35 -17.93 16.60
CA ALA A 67 -0.62 -18.87 17.16
C ALA A 67 0.00 -20.22 17.55
N MET A 68 1.03 -20.67 16.82
CA MET A 68 1.78 -21.89 17.17
C MET A 68 2.72 -21.69 18.36
N ALA A 69 3.30 -20.50 18.51
CA ALA A 69 4.16 -20.16 19.65
C ALA A 69 3.36 -20.06 20.97
N LEU A 70 2.10 -19.61 20.90
CA LEU A 70 1.19 -19.44 22.04
C LEU A 70 0.36 -20.71 22.34
N SER A 71 0.96 -21.91 22.29
CA SER A 71 0.27 -23.17 22.59
C SER A 71 -0.17 -23.26 24.06
N GLY A 72 -1.30 -22.61 24.38
CA GLY A 72 -2.01 -22.48 25.65
C GLY A 72 -2.93 -21.24 25.66
N ILE A 73 -4.22 -21.39 26.04
CA ILE A 73 -5.37 -20.43 26.21
C ILE A 73 -5.57 -19.29 25.16
N LEU A 74 -4.50 -18.71 24.61
CA LEU A 74 -4.46 -17.67 23.57
C LEU A 74 -4.05 -18.25 22.19
N ALA A 75 -4.25 -19.55 21.97
CA ALA A 75 -4.01 -20.20 20.69
C ALA A 75 -5.03 -19.71 19.65
N GLY A 76 -4.73 -18.63 18.94
CA GLY A 76 -5.52 -18.27 17.77
C GLY A 76 -5.13 -16.94 17.14
N GLY A 77 -4.80 -17.00 15.85
CA GLY A 77 -5.12 -16.00 14.81
C GLY A 77 -4.83 -14.52 15.07
N LEU A 78 -4.06 -14.16 16.09
CA LEU A 78 -3.73 -12.78 16.40
C LEU A 78 -2.84 -12.23 15.30
N GLY A 79 -3.34 -11.22 14.61
CA GLY A 79 -2.56 -10.44 13.67
C GLY A 79 -1.39 -9.73 14.33
N PRO A 80 -0.50 -9.11 13.53
CA PRO A 80 0.51 -8.22 14.08
C PRO A 80 -0.12 -7.06 14.86
N ALA A 81 0.67 -6.40 15.70
CA ALA A 81 0.22 -5.20 16.41
C ALA A 81 -0.06 -4.06 15.43
N ILE A 82 -1.18 -3.36 15.65
CA ILE A 82 -1.68 -2.32 14.75
C ILE A 82 -0.88 -1.01 14.97
N GLY A 83 -0.74 -0.57 16.22
CA GLY A 83 -0.02 0.66 16.59
C GLY A 83 1.28 0.36 17.33
N GLU A 84 1.35 0.74 18.60
CA GLU A 84 2.51 0.43 19.43
C GLU A 84 2.74 -1.10 19.50
N PRO A 85 4.01 -1.54 19.50
CA PRO A 85 5.22 -0.73 19.51
C PRO A 85 5.70 -0.31 18.12
N TYR A 86 5.83 1.00 17.81
CA TYR A 86 6.10 1.47 16.44
C TYR A 86 7.48 1.10 15.85
N ALA A 87 8.43 0.80 16.73
CA ALA A 87 9.85 0.65 16.39
C ALA A 87 10.37 -0.79 16.50
N GLU A 88 9.53 -1.73 16.91
CA GLU A 88 9.91 -3.12 17.14
C GLU A 88 8.78 -4.09 16.78
N LEU A 89 9.13 -5.37 16.63
CA LEU A 89 8.12 -6.40 16.47
C LEU A 89 7.27 -6.46 17.76
N PRO A 90 5.94 -6.65 17.65
CA PRO A 90 5.24 -7.20 16.49
C PRO A 90 4.47 -6.18 15.64
N ASN A 91 4.90 -4.92 15.54
CA ASN A 91 4.19 -3.94 14.69
C ASN A 91 4.06 -4.42 13.24
N TRP A 92 2.86 -4.25 12.67
CA TRP A 92 2.50 -4.79 11.36
C TRP A 92 3.41 -4.33 10.23
N ALA A 93 3.89 -3.09 10.26
CA ALA A 93 4.73 -2.57 9.21
C ALA A 93 6.09 -3.28 9.24
N LEU A 94 6.62 -3.53 10.44
CA LEU A 94 7.87 -4.24 10.65
C LEU A 94 7.73 -5.73 10.34
N VAL A 95 6.58 -6.34 10.67
CA VAL A 95 6.24 -7.72 10.27
C VAL A 95 6.23 -7.86 8.75
N VAL A 96 5.53 -6.97 8.03
CA VAL A 96 5.50 -7.04 6.55
C VAL A 96 6.91 -6.91 5.98
N GLN A 97 7.73 -6.01 6.52
CA GLN A 97 9.10 -5.83 6.06
C GLN A 97 10.01 -7.02 6.37
N SER A 98 9.92 -7.62 7.57
CA SER A 98 10.73 -8.78 7.93
C SER A 98 10.41 -10.00 7.06
N TYR A 99 9.13 -10.27 6.80
CA TYR A 99 8.70 -11.36 5.91
C TYR A 99 8.99 -11.07 4.43
N ALA A 100 9.28 -9.82 4.08
CA ALA A 100 9.75 -9.42 2.76
C ALA A 100 11.29 -9.40 2.64
N ASP A 101 12.00 -9.98 3.61
CA ASP A 101 13.47 -10.00 3.71
C ASP A 101 14.09 -8.59 3.65
N ARG A 102 13.35 -7.60 4.16
CA ARG A 102 13.84 -6.24 4.38
C ARG A 102 14.30 -6.16 5.82
N ILE A 103 15.60 -6.38 6.02
CA ILE A 103 16.22 -6.38 7.34
C ILE A 103 16.93 -5.04 7.53
N GLY A 104 16.61 -4.37 8.64
CA GLY A 104 17.27 -3.17 9.13
C GLY A 104 17.31 -3.26 10.64
N SER A 105 18.38 -2.76 11.24
CA SER A 105 18.61 -2.77 12.69
C SER A 105 17.93 -1.60 13.40
N THR A 106 17.45 -0.61 12.63
CA THR A 106 16.71 0.54 13.13
C THR A 106 15.44 0.80 12.32
N PRO A 107 14.40 1.41 12.92
CA PRO A 107 13.23 1.88 12.19
C PRO A 107 13.62 2.78 10.99
N GLY A 108 14.63 3.64 11.18
CA GLY A 108 15.15 4.49 10.11
C GLY A 108 15.63 3.69 8.89
N GLU A 109 16.40 2.62 9.09
CA GLU A 109 16.88 1.75 8.01
C GLU A 109 15.72 1.05 7.30
N LEU A 110 14.78 0.50 8.06
CA LEU A 110 13.60 -0.18 7.53
C LEU A 110 12.68 0.77 6.75
N TYR A 111 12.66 2.07 7.07
CA TYR A 111 11.81 3.04 6.39
C TYR A 111 12.53 3.86 5.30
N SER A 112 13.86 3.75 5.14
CA SER A 112 14.64 4.78 4.43
C SER A 112 14.65 4.76 2.91
N ASN A 113 14.57 3.61 2.20
CA ASN A 113 14.54 3.58 0.71
C ASN A 113 14.11 2.24 0.07
N THR A 114 13.80 1.22 0.86
CA THR A 114 13.54 -0.17 0.40
C THR A 114 12.20 -0.72 0.87
N SER A 115 11.31 0.16 1.32
CA SER A 115 10.01 -0.21 1.86
C SER A 115 9.12 -0.84 0.79
N VAL A 116 8.65 -2.05 1.09
CA VAL A 116 7.61 -2.72 0.30
C VAL A 116 6.22 -2.14 0.58
N LEU A 117 6.12 -1.22 1.54
CA LEU A 117 4.87 -0.60 2.00
C LEU A 117 4.48 0.65 1.19
N VAL A 118 5.10 0.85 0.03
CA VAL A 118 4.81 1.98 -0.86
C VAL A 118 4.12 1.44 -2.11
N CYS A 119 2.97 2.02 -2.45
CA CYS A 119 2.33 1.86 -3.75
C CYS A 119 3.10 2.68 -4.79
N PRO A 120 3.64 2.06 -5.87
CA PRO A 120 4.35 2.77 -6.93
C PRO A 120 3.57 3.91 -7.58
N ALA A 121 2.23 3.86 -7.60
CA ALA A 121 1.41 4.93 -8.15
C ALA A 121 1.47 6.22 -7.31
N ALA A 122 1.94 6.14 -6.06
CA ALA A 122 2.09 7.30 -5.18
C ALA A 122 3.20 8.26 -5.65
N ASP A 123 4.20 7.79 -6.40
CA ASP A 123 5.31 8.63 -6.91
C ASP A 123 4.82 9.73 -7.85
N ALA A 124 3.70 9.50 -8.55
CA ALA A 124 3.06 10.51 -9.40
C ALA A 124 2.26 11.55 -8.58
N HIS A 125 2.02 11.28 -7.30
CA HIS A 125 1.16 12.09 -6.43
C HIS A 125 1.94 12.91 -5.41
N TYR A 126 3.09 12.41 -4.97
CA TYR A 126 3.93 13.09 -3.98
C TYR A 126 5.17 13.70 -4.62
N PRO A 127 5.54 14.94 -4.24
CA PRO A 127 6.76 15.58 -4.74
C PRO A 127 8.03 14.97 -4.14
N GLN A 128 7.90 14.13 -3.11
CA GLN A 128 9.01 13.50 -2.40
C GLN A 128 8.78 12.00 -2.29
N ALA A 129 9.87 11.23 -2.21
CA ALA A 129 9.79 9.79 -2.01
C ALA A 129 9.07 9.46 -0.70
N MET A 130 8.08 8.57 -0.80
CA MET A 130 7.31 8.10 0.34
C MET A 130 7.94 6.83 0.92
N THR A 131 7.69 6.60 2.20
CA THR A 131 8.24 5.46 2.96
C THR A 131 7.17 4.44 3.32
N ARG A 132 5.90 4.86 3.36
CA ARG A 132 4.71 4.01 3.51
C ARG A 132 3.49 4.73 2.96
N THR A 133 2.75 4.06 2.07
CA THR A 133 1.49 4.53 1.48
C THR A 133 0.41 3.45 1.50
N TYR A 134 0.57 2.43 2.33
CA TYR A 134 -0.51 1.55 2.77
C TYR A 134 -0.85 1.81 4.24
N ALA A 135 -2.14 1.76 4.57
CA ALA A 135 -2.66 1.83 5.93
C ALA A 135 -3.27 0.49 6.36
N MET A 136 -3.13 0.15 7.64
CA MET A 136 -3.83 -0.95 8.30
C MET A 136 -5.16 -0.48 8.88
N ASN A 137 -6.19 -1.31 8.77
CA ASN A 137 -7.49 -1.05 9.38
C ASN A 137 -7.41 -1.29 10.90
N GLY A 138 -7.56 -0.22 11.69
CA GLY A 138 -7.61 -0.26 13.15
C GLY A 138 -9.00 0.08 13.70
N THR A 139 -10.05 -0.07 12.89
CA THR A 139 -11.42 0.25 13.30
C THR A 139 -11.82 -0.59 14.52
N GLY A 140 -12.23 0.06 15.60
CA GLY A 140 -12.56 -0.58 16.88
C GLY A 140 -11.40 -0.63 17.88
N HIS A 141 -10.22 -0.11 17.53
CA HIS A 141 -9.00 -0.22 18.34
C HIS A 141 -8.39 1.15 18.64
N ALA A 142 -9.13 2.25 18.46
CA ALA A 142 -8.60 3.61 18.56
C ALA A 142 -8.75 4.21 19.97
N GLY A 143 -9.13 3.42 20.98
CA GLY A 143 -9.37 3.90 22.34
C GLY A 143 -10.55 4.89 22.45
N LEU A 144 -11.46 4.91 21.47
CA LEU A 144 -12.58 5.84 21.48
C LEU A 144 -13.59 5.49 22.58
N ALA A 145 -14.12 6.53 23.23
CA ALA A 145 -15.25 6.38 24.14
C ALA A 145 -16.51 5.92 23.38
N ALA A 146 -17.46 5.33 24.10
CA ALA A 146 -18.73 4.93 23.51
C ALA A 146 -19.44 6.13 22.87
N GLN A 147 -19.91 5.94 21.63
CA GLN A 147 -20.68 6.93 20.89
C GLN A 147 -22.14 6.50 20.87
N PRO A 148 -23.06 7.28 21.44
CA PRO A 148 -24.49 6.96 21.38
C PRO A 148 -25.01 7.08 19.93
N PRO A 149 -26.06 6.30 19.58
CA PRO A 149 -26.71 6.42 18.28
C PRO A 149 -27.26 7.83 18.04
N THR A 150 -27.10 8.31 16.81
CA THR A 150 -27.74 9.53 16.29
C THR A 150 -28.67 9.17 15.13
N GLU A 151 -29.32 10.18 14.53
CA GLU A 151 -30.18 9.97 13.35
C GLU A 151 -29.41 9.39 12.16
N ASP A 152 -28.14 9.79 11.99
CA ASP A 152 -27.29 9.44 10.85
C ASP A 152 -26.23 8.36 11.14
N ASP A 153 -25.97 8.05 12.42
CA ASP A 153 -24.96 7.06 12.83
C ASP A 153 -25.53 6.08 13.87
N PRO A 154 -25.38 4.76 13.67
CA PRO A 154 -25.88 3.77 14.62
C PRO A 154 -25.21 3.82 16.00
N GLY A 155 -24.15 4.61 16.17
CA GLY A 155 -23.37 4.65 17.40
C GLY A 155 -22.51 3.40 17.55
N TRP A 156 -21.54 3.47 18.46
CA TRP A 156 -20.54 2.43 18.66
C TRP A 156 -20.23 2.26 20.14
N PRO A 157 -19.96 1.03 20.61
CA PRO A 157 -19.46 0.82 21.96
C PRO A 157 -18.10 1.50 22.13
N ALA A 158 -17.67 1.66 23.39
CA ALA A 158 -16.30 2.05 23.66
C ALA A 158 -15.34 1.00 23.09
N ASP A 159 -14.21 1.47 22.56
CA ASP A 159 -13.19 0.57 22.04
C ASP A 159 -12.63 -0.28 23.19
N PRO A 160 -12.50 -1.60 23.00
CA PRO A 160 -11.88 -2.47 23.99
C PRO A 160 -10.40 -2.14 24.19
N ASP A 161 -9.74 -1.69 23.12
CA ASP A 161 -8.29 -1.48 23.06
C ASP A 161 -7.95 -0.09 22.51
N ASN A 162 -6.75 0.38 22.84
CA ASN A 162 -6.14 1.56 22.25
C ASN A 162 -4.84 1.15 21.57
N TYR A 163 -4.77 1.27 20.25
CA TYR A 163 -3.58 0.89 19.48
C TYR A 163 -2.35 1.75 19.82
N ASP A 164 -2.54 2.93 20.44
CA ASP A 164 -1.46 3.80 20.92
C ASP A 164 -1.08 3.52 22.38
N ASP A 165 -1.61 2.46 23.02
CA ASP A 165 -1.24 2.07 24.38
C ASP A 165 0.10 1.30 24.37
N PRO A 166 1.20 1.87 24.92
CA PRO A 166 2.50 1.21 24.93
C PRO A 166 2.55 0.00 25.89
N ASP A 167 1.65 -0.06 26.87
CA ASP A 167 1.60 -1.14 27.86
C ASP A 167 0.75 -2.33 27.36
N ASN A 168 -0.15 -2.10 26.38
CA ASN A 168 -1.05 -3.11 25.84
C ASN A 168 -1.26 -2.96 24.32
N PRO A 169 -0.37 -3.55 23.50
CA PRO A 169 -0.50 -3.55 22.04
C PRO A 169 -1.85 -4.11 21.56
N ALA A 170 -2.52 -3.38 20.66
CA ALA A 170 -3.77 -3.83 20.05
C ALA A 170 -3.53 -4.77 18.86
N HIS A 171 -4.31 -5.84 18.79
CA HIS A 171 -4.24 -6.89 17.77
C HIS A 171 -5.62 -7.21 17.21
N ILE A 172 -5.68 -7.71 15.97
CA ILE A 172 -6.92 -8.20 15.36
C ILE A 172 -6.96 -9.72 15.42
N ARG A 173 -8.09 -10.30 15.80
CA ARG A 173 -8.34 -11.74 15.70
C ARG A 173 -8.80 -12.14 14.30
N PHE A 174 -7.87 -12.55 13.44
CA PHE A 174 -8.14 -12.90 12.04
C PHE A 174 -9.20 -14.00 11.92
N ASP A 175 -9.20 -14.96 12.85
CA ASP A 175 -10.15 -16.07 12.90
C ASP A 175 -11.59 -15.65 13.29
N ARG A 176 -11.76 -14.46 13.86
CA ARG A 176 -13.07 -13.96 14.33
C ARG A 176 -13.68 -12.92 13.40
N VAL A 177 -13.01 -12.55 12.31
CA VAL A 177 -13.52 -11.56 11.35
C VAL A 177 -14.74 -12.15 10.64
N GLN A 178 -15.92 -11.58 10.88
CA GLN A 178 -17.19 -12.14 10.38
C GLN A 178 -17.38 -12.06 8.87
N ARG A 179 -16.76 -11.08 8.20
CA ARG A 179 -16.92 -10.82 6.76
C ARG A 179 -15.56 -10.68 6.07
N PRO A 180 -14.75 -11.74 6.02
CA PRO A 180 -13.36 -11.62 5.61
C PRO A 180 -13.20 -11.19 4.14
N THR A 181 -14.20 -11.49 3.29
CA THR A 181 -14.21 -11.12 1.86
C THR A 181 -14.63 -9.66 1.61
N GLU A 182 -15.26 -8.99 2.58
CA GLU A 182 -15.79 -7.63 2.43
C GLU A 182 -15.05 -6.61 3.30
N THR A 183 -14.36 -7.05 4.35
CA THR A 183 -13.66 -6.19 5.31
C THR A 183 -12.21 -5.98 4.87
N PRO A 184 -11.73 -4.73 4.74
CA PRO A 184 -10.34 -4.46 4.39
C PRO A 184 -9.42 -4.70 5.58
N LEU A 185 -8.26 -5.30 5.32
CA LEU A 185 -7.13 -5.35 6.27
C LEU A 185 -6.16 -4.19 6.00
N LEU A 186 -5.68 -4.07 4.75
CA LEU A 186 -4.80 -3.00 4.32
C LEU A 186 -5.40 -2.29 3.09
N LEU A 187 -5.05 -1.03 2.91
CA LEU A 187 -5.47 -0.23 1.75
C LEU A 187 -4.43 0.81 1.40
N ASP A 188 -4.48 1.30 0.16
CA ASP A 188 -3.75 2.50 -0.23
C ASP A 188 -4.19 3.67 0.63
N SER A 189 -3.22 4.44 1.12
CA SER A 189 -3.46 5.57 1.99
C SER A 189 -2.64 6.78 1.56
N ALA A 190 -3.24 7.96 1.74
CA ALA A 190 -2.66 9.24 1.45
C ALA A 190 -2.52 10.11 2.69
N ILE A 191 -1.69 11.15 2.60
CA ILE A 191 -1.62 12.22 3.60
C ILE A 191 -1.64 13.56 2.87
N ALA A 192 -2.46 14.49 3.37
CA ALA A 192 -2.69 15.79 2.72
C ALA A 192 -1.47 16.72 2.79
N SER A 193 -0.70 16.66 3.87
CA SER A 193 0.55 17.40 4.03
C SER A 193 1.46 16.70 5.04
N PHE A 194 2.76 16.86 4.86
CA PHE A 194 3.78 16.47 5.84
C PHE A 194 4.77 17.63 5.99
N PRO A 195 5.29 17.89 7.21
CA PRO A 195 6.36 18.85 7.37
C PRO A 195 7.54 18.51 6.44
N SER A 196 8.14 19.50 5.79
CA SER A 196 9.30 19.29 4.90
C SER A 196 10.47 18.58 5.61
N ASN A 197 10.56 18.74 6.93
CA ASN A 197 11.57 18.15 7.81
C ASN A 197 11.07 16.94 8.61
N ALA A 198 9.88 16.40 8.31
CA ALA A 198 9.34 15.26 9.02
C ALA A 198 10.23 14.03 8.77
N PRO A 199 10.71 13.32 9.81
CA PRO A 199 11.50 12.12 9.61
C PRO A 199 10.67 11.03 8.88
N PRO A 200 11.32 10.09 8.17
CA PRO A 200 10.68 8.97 7.46
C PRO A 200 9.49 8.28 8.15
N PRO A 201 9.45 8.10 9.49
CA PRO A 201 8.33 7.43 10.18
C PRO A 201 7.06 8.28 10.29
N THR A 202 7.16 9.62 10.25
CA THR A 202 6.02 10.53 10.47
C THR A 202 5.32 10.96 9.17
N ARG A 203 5.79 10.50 8.00
CA ARG A 203 5.20 10.76 6.68
C ARG A 203 4.22 9.66 6.26
N THR A 204 3.38 9.21 7.18
CA THR A 204 2.61 7.98 6.97
C THR A 204 1.22 8.09 7.56
N ALA A 205 0.23 7.62 6.82
CA ALA A 205 -1.07 7.30 7.39
C ALA A 205 -1.06 5.80 7.71
N SER A 206 -0.47 5.42 8.85
CA SER A 206 -0.26 4.00 9.17
C SER A 206 -1.54 3.24 9.41
N ILE A 207 -2.51 3.88 10.07
CA ILE A 207 -3.77 3.27 10.50
C ILE A 207 -4.96 4.00 9.89
N ILE A 208 -6.05 3.30 9.60
CA ILE A 208 -7.34 3.92 9.29
C ILE A 208 -8.39 3.40 10.26
N ASP A 209 -9.21 4.32 10.77
CA ASP A 209 -10.45 4.01 11.48
C ASP A 209 -11.59 4.56 10.62
N PHE A 210 -12.45 3.66 10.11
CA PHE A 210 -13.53 4.06 9.21
C PHE A 210 -14.68 4.80 9.91
N ARG A 211 -14.70 4.80 11.24
CA ARG A 211 -15.63 5.59 12.05
C ARG A 211 -15.23 7.06 12.14
N GLN A 212 -13.94 7.36 11.92
CA GLN A 212 -13.39 8.72 11.94
C GLN A 212 -13.53 9.38 10.54
N PRO A 213 -14.38 10.42 10.38
CA PRO A 213 -14.59 11.06 9.08
C PRO A 213 -13.31 11.67 8.48
N GLU A 214 -12.44 12.22 9.31
CA GLU A 214 -11.14 12.78 8.95
C GLU A 214 -10.21 11.72 8.36
N HIS A 215 -10.26 10.49 8.86
CA HIS A 215 -9.49 9.38 8.31
C HIS A 215 -9.99 9.02 6.92
N VAL A 216 -11.31 8.91 6.75
CA VAL A 216 -11.92 8.59 5.46
C VAL A 216 -11.71 9.70 4.43
N ALA A 217 -11.87 10.96 4.83
CA ALA A 217 -11.79 12.11 3.93
C ALA A 217 -10.35 12.46 3.54
N ALA A 218 -9.42 12.44 4.49
CA ALA A 218 -8.06 12.92 4.27
C ALA A 218 -7.05 11.82 3.96
N ARG A 219 -7.33 10.55 4.33
CA ARG A 219 -6.31 9.48 4.32
C ARG A 219 -6.58 8.34 3.34
N ILE A 220 -7.70 8.30 2.64
CA ILE A 220 -7.92 7.29 1.59
C ILE A 220 -7.01 7.59 0.38
N GLY A 221 -6.14 6.63 0.05
CA GLY A 221 -5.13 6.77 -1.01
C GLY A 221 -5.72 6.57 -2.39
N ARG A 222 -6.31 7.61 -2.97
CA ARG A 222 -6.85 7.55 -4.32
C ARG A 222 -5.76 7.68 -5.39
N PHE A 223 -4.81 6.76 -5.44
CA PHE A 223 -3.72 6.80 -6.42
C PHE A 223 -4.11 6.27 -7.80
N HIS A 224 -5.26 5.57 -7.90
CA HIS A 224 -5.68 4.88 -9.12
C HIS A 224 -6.87 5.55 -9.79
N ALA A 225 -7.14 5.13 -11.04
CA ALA A 225 -8.25 5.61 -11.86
C ALA A 225 -8.36 7.16 -11.95
N GLY A 226 -7.21 7.83 -11.94
CA GLY A 226 -7.10 9.29 -12.01
C GLY A 226 -7.56 10.00 -10.73
N GLY A 227 -7.18 9.50 -9.55
CA GLY A 227 -7.56 10.15 -8.30
C GLY A 227 -8.89 9.69 -7.71
N ARG A 228 -9.49 8.61 -8.23
CA ARG A 228 -10.88 8.22 -7.91
C ARG A 228 -10.99 6.87 -7.21
N GLU A 229 -9.99 6.01 -7.34
CA GLU A 229 -10.01 4.66 -6.78
C GLU A 229 -8.78 4.42 -5.90
N PHE A 230 -8.95 3.57 -4.90
CA PHE A 230 -7.90 3.06 -4.03
C PHE A 230 -7.96 1.54 -4.01
N ASN A 231 -6.82 0.87 -3.94
CA ASN A 231 -6.79 -0.58 -3.77
C ASN A 231 -6.85 -0.93 -2.28
N CYS A 232 -7.47 -2.06 -1.99
CA CYS A 232 -7.45 -2.65 -0.65
C CYS A 232 -7.38 -4.16 -0.73
N VAL A 233 -6.68 -4.77 0.22
CA VAL A 233 -6.70 -6.20 0.46
C VAL A 233 -7.65 -6.51 1.59
N ARG A 234 -8.45 -7.54 1.41
CA ARG A 234 -9.44 -8.02 2.37
C ARG A 234 -8.83 -9.09 3.28
N PHE A 235 -9.53 -9.45 4.35
CA PHE A 235 -9.09 -10.51 5.27
C PHE A 235 -9.07 -11.91 4.65
N ASP A 236 -9.71 -12.13 3.50
CA ASP A 236 -9.55 -13.35 2.67
C ASP A 236 -8.33 -13.28 1.72
N GLY A 237 -7.58 -12.18 1.75
CA GLY A 237 -6.45 -11.89 0.88
C GLY A 237 -6.83 -11.40 -0.52
N SER A 238 -8.11 -11.34 -0.86
CA SER A 238 -8.53 -10.79 -2.16
C SER A 238 -8.22 -9.30 -2.23
N VAL A 239 -7.69 -8.86 -3.37
CA VAL A 239 -7.38 -7.44 -3.60
C VAL A 239 -8.41 -6.87 -4.55
N ARG A 240 -9.05 -5.77 -4.16
CA ARG A 240 -10.07 -5.09 -4.96
C ARG A 240 -9.89 -3.58 -4.90
N ALA A 241 -10.07 -2.94 -6.03
CA ALA A 241 -10.25 -1.49 -6.08
C ALA A 241 -11.60 -1.12 -5.45
N ALA A 242 -11.63 -0.02 -4.73
CA ALA A 242 -12.82 0.58 -4.17
C ALA A 242 -12.84 2.08 -4.48
N ARG A 243 -14.04 2.64 -4.56
CA ARG A 243 -14.26 4.08 -4.70
C ARG A 243 -14.59 4.71 -3.37
N ASP A 244 -15.53 4.11 -2.64
CA ASP A 244 -15.98 4.62 -1.35
C ASP A 244 -16.00 3.49 -0.32
N PRO A 245 -15.68 3.78 0.95
CA PRO A 245 -15.83 2.80 2.03
C PRO A 245 -17.27 2.34 2.15
N ALA A 246 -17.46 1.02 2.24
CA ALA A 246 -18.78 0.49 2.49
C ALA A 246 -19.21 0.76 3.95
N PRO A 247 -20.50 0.98 4.24
CA PRO A 247 -20.97 1.30 5.59
C PRO A 247 -20.55 0.27 6.65
N HIS A 248 -20.47 -1.02 6.28
CA HIS A 248 -20.08 -2.08 7.20
C HIS A 248 -18.60 -2.07 7.59
N TRP A 249 -17.74 -1.26 6.94
CA TRP A 249 -16.33 -1.13 7.34
C TRP A 249 -16.17 -0.36 8.65
N ARG A 250 -17.21 0.35 9.11
CA ARG A 250 -17.25 1.01 10.42
C ARG A 250 -17.42 0.02 11.58
N ARG A 251 -17.73 -1.24 11.31
CA ARG A 251 -17.89 -2.26 12.34
C ARG A 251 -16.55 -2.54 13.02
N PRO A 252 -16.49 -2.54 14.36
CA PRO A 252 -15.27 -2.88 15.09
C PRO A 252 -14.71 -4.23 14.66
N LEU A 253 -13.38 -4.27 14.51
CA LEU A 253 -12.65 -5.52 14.31
C LEU A 253 -12.52 -6.26 15.65
N PRO A 254 -12.55 -7.61 15.62
CA PRO A 254 -12.48 -8.45 16.81
C PRO A 254 -11.06 -8.64 17.34
#